data_AF-A0A7D4PUL1-F1
#
_entry.id   AF-A0A7D4PUL1-F1
#
_cell.length_a   1.000
_cell.length_b   1.000
_cell.length_c   1.000
_cell.angle_alpha   90.00
_cell.angle_beta   90.00
_cell.angle_gamma   90.00
#
_symmetry.space_group_name_H-M   'P 1'
#
loop_
_entity.id
_entity.type
_entity.pdbx_description
1 polymer ?
#
loop_
_entity_poly.entity_id
_entity_poly.type
_entity_poly.pdbx_seq_one_letter_code
_entity_poly.pdbx_strand_id
1 'polypeptide(L)'
;MFETVTVDEALAKGKMMISRPLMFIQVLILAGFIALNWQHHHMWATLALPVMFLSIAIYRSIAITRWRLWAFENVRNVHELKQRALKIGLLSPEGGFWEKLEWYSREDKQRLAIIAEKFKLDDLVVPDHTTTNETRIYISRVSVLIGAVFLAVWFGLGIYFLVRGEWITVCFFFISGALIAFFSRKTFIDKSPQIIINDEGIKTAAAEFYTWEEIGNETVEQIGEGRDAKVVLAYDCPGGREEFPIDDLDTNVDKLSQLLIKYRQRSGKIYKYQKNNYLTETGRRLTRTS
;
A
#
# COMPACT_ATOMS: atom_id res chain seq x y z
N MET A 1 -16.58 26.33 2.17
CA MET A 1 -15.37 26.28 3.02
C MET A 1 -14.24 25.83 2.11
N PHE A 2 -13.19 26.64 2.00
CA PHE A 2 -12.18 26.54 0.95
C PHE A 2 -11.36 25.25 1.04
N GLU A 3 -11.03 24.71 -0.13
CA GLU A 3 -10.11 23.59 -0.34
C GLU A 3 -8.74 23.97 0.20
N THR A 4 -8.21 23.23 1.17
CA THR A 4 -6.89 23.55 1.76
C THR A 4 -5.87 22.44 1.57
N VAL A 5 -6.31 21.21 1.21
CA VAL A 5 -5.46 20.02 1.29
C VAL A 5 -5.65 19.09 0.08
N THR A 6 -4.54 18.59 -0.45
CA THR A 6 -4.54 17.58 -1.52
C THR A 6 -4.85 16.18 -0.99
N VAL A 7 -5.29 15.25 -1.86
CA VAL A 7 -5.53 13.85 -1.46
C VAL A 7 -4.27 13.24 -0.83
N ASP A 8 -3.10 13.47 -1.41
CA ASP A 8 -1.84 12.89 -0.93
C ASP A 8 -1.43 13.44 0.43
N GLU A 9 -1.62 14.74 0.66
CA GLU A 9 -1.36 15.36 1.96
C GLU A 9 -2.32 14.82 3.04
N ALA A 10 -3.60 14.60 2.70
CA ALA A 10 -4.55 14.01 3.62
C ALA A 10 -4.21 12.55 3.98
N LEU A 11 -3.76 11.75 3.01
CA LEU A 11 -3.28 10.38 3.23
C LEU A 11 -2.00 10.35 4.07
N ALA A 12 -1.05 11.26 3.79
CA ALA A 12 0.19 11.39 4.55
C ALA A 12 -0.09 11.74 6.02
N LYS A 13 -1.01 12.69 6.26
CA LYS A 13 -1.47 13.03 7.60
C LYS A 13 -2.14 11.84 8.29
N GLY A 14 -2.93 11.06 7.56
CA GLY A 14 -3.54 9.84 8.07
C GLY A 14 -2.52 8.81 8.56
N LYS A 15 -1.50 8.53 7.75
CA LYS A 15 -0.37 7.64 8.14
C LYS A 15 0.37 8.17 9.37
N MET A 16 0.57 9.48 9.45
CA MET A 16 1.23 10.11 10.60
C MET A 16 0.38 10.05 11.87
N MET A 17 -0.93 10.20 11.75
CA MET A 17 -1.84 10.25 12.90
C MET A 17 -2.25 8.87 13.40
N ILE A 18 -2.29 7.86 12.53
CA ILE A 18 -2.80 6.53 12.84
C ILE A 18 -1.67 5.51 12.85
N SER A 19 -0.95 5.34 11.74
CA SER A 19 0.01 4.24 11.58
C SER A 19 1.26 4.39 12.45
N ARG A 20 1.88 5.58 12.49
CA ARG A 20 3.13 5.79 13.25
C ARG A 20 2.94 5.63 14.77
N PRO A 21 1.92 6.25 15.40
CA PRO A 21 1.72 6.07 16.84
C PRO A 21 1.34 4.63 17.17
N LEU A 22 0.58 3.96 16.31
CA LEU A 22 0.23 2.56 16.51
C LEU A 22 1.46 1.65 16.51
N MET A 23 2.39 1.85 15.57
CA MET A 23 3.68 1.14 15.55
C MET A 23 4.49 1.40 16.83
N PHE A 24 4.52 2.64 17.30
CA PHE A 24 5.22 2.98 18.54
C PHE A 24 4.61 2.31 19.77
N ILE A 25 3.27 2.31 19.88
CA ILE A 25 2.53 1.62 20.94
C ILE A 25 2.87 0.11 20.92
N GLN A 26 2.88 -0.52 19.74
CA GLN A 26 3.23 -1.93 19.59
C GLN A 26 4.66 -2.24 20.07
N VAL A 27 5.64 -1.42 19.67
CA VAL A 27 7.04 -1.59 20.08
C VAL A 27 7.21 -1.42 21.59
N LEU A 28 6.58 -0.39 22.19
CA LEU A 28 6.64 -0.16 23.63
C LEU A 28 6.04 -1.33 24.41
N ILE A 29 4.91 -1.87 23.96
CA ILE A 29 4.25 -2.97 24.64
C ILE A 29 5.06 -4.27 24.50
N LEU A 30 5.62 -4.55 23.32
CA LEU A 30 6.51 -5.70 23.12
C LEU A 30 7.77 -5.60 24.01
N ALA A 31 8.37 -4.41 24.09
CA ALA A 31 9.51 -4.16 24.97
C ALA A 31 9.14 -4.37 26.45
N GLY A 32 7.99 -3.86 26.88
CA GLY A 32 7.44 -4.08 28.22
C GLY A 32 7.19 -5.56 28.51
N PHE A 33 6.62 -6.30 27.56
CA PHE A 33 6.40 -7.75 27.69
C PHE A 33 7.72 -8.52 27.85
N ILE A 34 8.74 -8.21 27.06
CA ILE A 34 10.08 -8.82 27.17
C ILE A 34 10.69 -8.51 28.55
N ALA A 35 10.62 -7.26 28.99
CA ALA A 35 11.15 -6.84 30.29
C ALA A 35 10.46 -7.54 31.47
N LEU A 36 9.13 -7.68 31.43
CA LEU A 36 8.37 -8.37 32.48
C LEU A 36 8.65 -9.87 32.52
N ASN A 37 8.84 -10.51 31.37
CA ASN A 37 9.22 -11.92 31.31
C ASN A 37 10.64 -12.16 31.82
N TRP A 38 11.57 -11.24 31.54
CA TRP A 38 12.93 -11.30 32.08
C TRP A 38 12.95 -11.30 33.61
N GLN A 39 12.03 -10.57 34.24
CA GLN A 39 11.90 -10.50 35.71
C GLN A 39 11.10 -11.66 36.33
N HIS A 40 10.82 -12.72 35.57
CA HIS A 40 10.03 -13.89 36.01
C HIS A 40 8.58 -13.58 36.47
N HIS A 41 8.03 -12.43 36.08
CA HIS A 41 6.63 -12.05 36.38
C HIS A 41 5.65 -12.63 35.35
N HIS A 42 5.60 -13.96 35.24
CA HIS A 42 4.87 -14.67 34.18
C HIS A 42 3.36 -14.39 34.13
N MET A 43 2.70 -14.16 35.29
CA MET A 43 1.26 -13.86 35.34
C MET A 43 0.92 -12.46 34.77
N TRP A 44 1.79 -11.47 34.95
CA TRP A 44 1.58 -10.13 34.40
C TRP A 44 1.85 -10.08 32.90
N ALA A 45 2.78 -10.90 32.43
CA ALA A 45 3.07 -11.04 31.01
C ALA A 45 1.86 -11.56 30.22
N THR A 46 1.09 -12.53 30.75
CA THR A 46 -0.09 -13.05 30.06
C THR A 46 -1.23 -12.03 29.96
N LEU A 47 -1.41 -11.17 30.97
CA LEU A 47 -2.39 -10.08 30.95
C LEU A 47 -1.99 -8.93 30.01
N ALA A 48 -0.71 -8.78 29.68
CA ALA A 48 -0.25 -7.71 28.79
C ALA A 48 -0.80 -7.85 27.36
N LEU A 49 -0.98 -9.07 26.85
CA LEU A 49 -1.47 -9.33 25.49
C LEU A 49 -2.93 -8.84 25.24
N PRO A 50 -3.93 -9.15 26.08
CA PRO A 50 -5.28 -8.60 25.89
C PRO A 50 -5.32 -7.09 26.09
N VAL A 51 -4.57 -6.55 27.06
CA VAL A 51 -4.47 -5.10 27.27
C VAL A 51 -3.84 -4.41 26.05
N MET A 52 -2.84 -5.03 25.44
CA MET A 52 -2.22 -4.57 24.20
C MET A 52 -3.25 -4.46 23.08
N PHE A 53 -3.99 -5.54 22.85
CA PHE A 53 -4.99 -5.60 21.79
C PHE A 53 -6.07 -4.54 21.99
N LEU A 54 -6.58 -4.38 23.21
CA LEU A 54 -7.60 -3.39 23.55
C LEU A 54 -7.08 -1.95 23.36
N SER A 55 -5.86 -1.67 23.81
CA SER A 55 -5.26 -0.33 23.69
C SER A 55 -5.09 0.08 22.23
N ILE A 56 -4.63 -0.85 21.40
CA ILE A 56 -4.51 -0.68 19.94
C ILE A 56 -5.89 -0.43 19.30
N ALA A 57 -6.89 -1.24 19.65
CA ALA A 57 -8.22 -1.13 19.07
C ALA A 57 -8.89 0.21 19.41
N ILE A 58 -8.82 0.64 20.68
CA ILE A 58 -9.38 1.92 21.15
C ILE A 58 -8.68 3.09 20.46
N TYR A 59 -7.34 3.11 20.47
CA TYR A 59 -6.58 4.19 19.84
C TYR A 59 -6.92 4.31 18.36
N ARG A 60 -6.91 3.19 17.63
CA ARG A 60 -7.22 3.16 16.20
C ARG A 60 -8.64 3.67 15.93
N SER A 61 -9.63 3.26 16.72
CA SER A 61 -11.03 3.71 16.57
C SER A 61 -11.18 5.22 16.73
N ILE A 62 -10.51 5.83 17.70
CA ILE A 62 -10.60 7.28 17.92
C ILE A 62 -9.83 8.04 16.82
N ALA A 63 -8.61 7.57 16.50
CA ALA A 63 -7.76 8.23 15.52
C ALA A 63 -8.35 8.17 14.11
N ILE A 64 -8.92 7.03 13.70
CA ILE A 64 -9.53 6.89 12.37
C ILE A 64 -10.74 7.81 12.18
N THR A 65 -11.63 7.91 13.18
CA THR A 65 -12.80 8.80 13.11
C THR A 65 -12.38 10.26 12.96
N ARG A 66 -11.44 10.71 13.80
CA ARG A 66 -10.92 12.09 13.77
C ARG A 66 -10.26 12.43 12.44
N TRP A 67 -9.44 11.52 11.93
CA TRP A 67 -8.78 11.72 10.64
C TRP A 67 -9.78 11.72 9.50
N ARG A 68 -10.75 10.79 9.51
CA ARG A 68 -11.78 10.64 8.46
C ARG A 68 -12.61 11.91 8.32
N LEU A 69 -13.11 12.45 9.43
CA LEU A 69 -13.87 13.72 9.44
C LEU A 69 -13.02 14.86 8.89
N TRP A 70 -11.82 15.04 9.44
CA TRP A 70 -10.92 16.10 8.99
C TRP A 70 -10.57 15.96 7.50
N ALA A 71 -10.27 14.76 7.02
CA ALA A 71 -9.84 14.54 5.65
C ALA A 71 -10.99 14.82 4.65
N PHE A 72 -12.20 14.33 4.92
CA PHE A 72 -13.34 14.58 4.03
C PHE A 72 -13.88 16.02 4.12
N GLU A 73 -13.66 16.71 5.25
CA GLU A 73 -13.95 18.14 5.36
C GLU A 73 -13.01 19.00 4.49
N ASN A 74 -11.73 18.61 4.38
CA ASN A 74 -10.70 19.46 3.77
C ASN A 74 -10.28 19.07 2.35
N VAL A 75 -10.60 17.85 1.90
CA VAL A 75 -10.28 17.36 0.55
C VAL A 75 -11.45 17.52 -0.41
N ARG A 76 -11.16 17.96 -1.64
CA ARG A 76 -12.17 18.12 -2.68
C ARG A 76 -12.58 16.80 -3.33
N ASN A 77 -11.60 15.99 -3.75
CA ASN A 77 -11.79 14.68 -4.40
C ASN A 77 -11.99 13.58 -3.36
N VAL A 78 -13.19 13.55 -2.77
CA VAL A 78 -13.52 12.66 -1.66
C VAL A 78 -13.58 11.18 -2.08
N HIS A 79 -13.94 10.91 -3.34
CA HIS A 79 -14.01 9.53 -3.85
C HIS A 79 -12.60 8.96 -4.01
N GLU A 80 -11.72 9.71 -4.66
CA GLU A 80 -10.30 9.36 -4.79
C GLU A 80 -9.64 9.13 -3.43
N LEU A 81 -9.87 10.03 -2.47
CA LEU A 81 -9.34 9.89 -1.11
C LEU A 81 -9.83 8.60 -0.44
N LYS A 82 -11.13 8.31 -0.50
CA LYS A 82 -11.71 7.09 0.11
C LYS A 82 -11.12 5.83 -0.51
N GLN A 83 -11.03 5.76 -1.83
CA GLN A 83 -10.47 4.61 -2.55
C GLN A 83 -9.00 4.37 -2.18
N ARG A 84 -8.17 5.43 -2.24
CA ARG A 84 -6.76 5.33 -1.87
C ARG A 84 -6.60 4.96 -0.40
N ALA A 85 -7.41 5.52 0.50
CA ALA A 85 -7.36 5.23 1.92
C ALA A 85 -7.74 3.78 2.26
N LEU A 86 -8.68 3.18 1.53
CA LEU A 86 -8.99 1.75 1.63
C LEU A 86 -7.81 0.90 1.16
N LYS A 87 -7.20 1.25 0.02
CA LYS A 87 -6.07 0.51 -0.57
C LYS A 87 -4.83 0.52 0.32
N ILE A 88 -4.52 1.64 0.98
CA ILE A 88 -3.41 1.71 1.95
C ILE A 88 -3.77 1.13 3.34
N GLY A 89 -4.96 0.53 3.51
CA GLY A 89 -5.42 -0.06 4.77
C GLY A 89 -5.69 0.95 5.89
N LEU A 90 -5.78 2.24 5.56
CA LEU A 90 -6.09 3.29 6.51
C LEU A 90 -7.57 3.26 6.88
N LEU A 91 -8.42 3.04 5.88
CA LEU A 91 -9.84 2.72 6.06
C LEU A 91 -10.06 1.21 5.97
N SER A 92 -11.04 0.72 6.73
CA SER A 92 -11.48 -0.67 6.64
C SER A 92 -12.61 -0.81 5.62
N PRO A 93 -12.73 -1.97 4.95
CA PRO A 93 -13.85 -2.25 4.06
C PRO A 93 -15.19 -2.08 4.77
N GLU A 94 -16.18 -1.60 4.04
CA GLU A 94 -17.53 -1.40 4.57
C GLU A 94 -18.13 -2.74 5.05
N GLY A 95 -18.78 -2.72 6.20
CA GLY A 95 -19.31 -3.90 6.91
C GLY A 95 -18.27 -4.65 7.74
N GLY A 96 -16.99 -4.30 7.64
CA GLY A 96 -15.90 -4.98 8.37
C GLY A 96 -15.98 -4.81 9.88
N PHE A 97 -15.35 -5.74 10.61
CA PHE A 97 -15.28 -5.71 12.09
C PHE A 97 -14.76 -4.37 12.63
N TRP A 98 -13.73 -3.83 12.00
CA TRP A 98 -13.10 -2.58 12.40
C TRP A 98 -13.97 -1.34 12.18
N GLU A 99 -14.87 -1.36 11.19
CA GLU A 99 -15.81 -0.24 10.98
C GLU A 99 -16.83 -0.18 12.12
N LYS A 100 -17.28 -1.33 12.63
CA LYS A 100 -18.24 -1.41 13.75
C LYS A 100 -17.68 -0.89 15.07
N LEU A 101 -16.35 -0.91 15.21
CA LEU A 101 -15.66 -0.40 16.40
C LEU A 101 -15.43 1.11 16.35
N GLU A 102 -15.72 1.78 15.23
CA GLU A 102 -15.57 3.22 15.11
C GLU A 102 -16.61 3.92 15.97
N TRP A 103 -16.14 4.78 16.88
CA TRP A 103 -17.04 5.59 17.71
C TRP A 103 -17.23 6.96 17.08
N TYR A 104 -18.49 7.31 16.82
CA TYR A 104 -18.94 8.63 16.39
C TYR A 104 -19.74 9.33 17.50
N SER A 105 -19.37 10.55 17.83
CA SER A 105 -20.19 11.44 18.67
C SER A 105 -21.42 11.93 17.91
N ARG A 106 -22.37 12.58 18.60
CA ARG A 106 -23.54 13.20 17.94
C ARG A 106 -23.13 14.30 16.96
N GLU A 107 -22.11 15.07 17.31
CA GLU A 107 -21.57 16.13 16.46
C GLU A 107 -20.90 15.55 15.21
N ASP A 108 -20.15 14.46 15.35
CA ASP A 108 -19.50 13.78 14.23
C ASP A 108 -20.53 13.29 13.19
N LYS A 109 -21.67 12.78 13.65
CA LYS A 109 -22.77 12.34 12.77
C LYS A 109 -23.35 13.49 11.96
N GLN A 110 -23.50 14.68 12.55
CA GLN A 110 -23.97 15.86 11.84
C GLN A 110 -22.96 16.31 10.78
N ARG A 111 -21.66 16.30 11.12
CA ARG A 111 -20.58 16.59 10.17
C ARG A 111 -20.56 15.59 9.01
N LEU A 112 -20.74 14.30 9.30
CA LEU A 112 -20.85 13.27 8.26
C LEU A 112 -22.01 13.50 7.31
N ALA A 113 -23.16 13.97 7.79
CA ALA A 113 -24.30 14.30 6.93
C ALA A 113 -23.97 15.44 5.96
N ILE A 114 -23.21 16.45 6.39
CA ILE A 114 -22.74 17.53 5.52
C ILE A 114 -21.73 17.01 4.50
N ILE A 115 -20.80 16.16 4.94
CA ILE A 115 -19.80 15.53 4.08
C ILE A 115 -20.45 14.64 3.01
N ALA A 116 -21.54 13.96 3.34
CA ALA A 116 -22.28 13.11 2.41
C ALA A 116 -22.78 13.87 1.16
N GLU A 117 -23.11 15.15 1.30
CA GLU A 117 -23.48 15.98 0.16
C GLU A 117 -22.30 16.21 -0.81
N LYS A 118 -21.05 16.25 -0.31
CA LYS A 118 -19.86 16.36 -1.18
C LYS A 118 -19.64 15.12 -2.05
N PHE A 119 -20.04 13.95 -1.58
CA PHE A 119 -19.97 12.71 -2.37
C PHE A 119 -20.95 12.71 -3.56
N LYS A 120 -21.89 13.67 -3.63
CA LYS A 120 -22.75 13.82 -4.81
C LYS A 120 -22.07 14.61 -5.93
N LEU A 121 -21.00 15.35 -5.63
CA LEU A 121 -20.27 16.14 -6.60
C LEU A 121 -19.21 15.26 -7.26
N ASP A 122 -19.07 15.38 -8.58
CA ASP A 122 -17.99 14.72 -9.32
C ASP A 122 -16.62 15.30 -8.90
N ASP A 123 -15.60 14.44 -8.90
CA ASP A 123 -14.23 14.80 -8.57
C ASP A 123 -13.64 15.73 -9.65
N LEU A 124 -12.86 16.73 -9.22
CA LEU A 124 -12.19 17.65 -10.14
C LEU A 124 -10.88 17.03 -10.62
N VAL A 125 -10.76 16.87 -11.95
CA VAL A 125 -9.50 16.48 -12.58
C VAL A 125 -8.68 17.76 -12.77
N VAL A 126 -7.75 18.01 -11.85
CA VAL A 126 -6.78 19.09 -12.03
C VAL A 126 -5.64 18.56 -12.90
N PRO A 127 -5.40 19.12 -14.10
CA PRO A 127 -4.29 18.70 -14.93
C PRO A 127 -2.98 19.07 -14.24
N ASP A 128 -2.28 18.06 -13.73
CA ASP A 128 -0.96 18.23 -13.16
C ASP A 128 0.09 18.15 -14.28
N HIS A 129 0.62 19.32 -14.63
CA HIS A 129 1.65 19.50 -15.65
C HIS A 129 3.07 19.19 -15.15
N THR A 130 3.27 18.87 -13.86
CA THR A 130 4.61 18.69 -13.28
C THR A 130 5.25 17.33 -13.56
N THR A 131 4.47 16.33 -13.93
CA THR A 131 5.03 15.01 -14.29
C THR A 131 5.55 15.03 -15.71
N THR A 132 6.81 14.63 -15.87
CA THR A 132 7.20 13.54 -16.76
C THR A 132 6.44 13.42 -18.10
N ASN A 133 7.00 13.71 -19.28
CA ASN A 133 6.40 13.17 -20.52
C ASN A 133 6.60 11.64 -20.60
N GLU A 134 7.59 11.12 -19.87
CA GLU A 134 7.92 9.70 -19.79
C GLU A 134 8.30 9.35 -18.35
N THR A 135 7.77 8.22 -17.85
CA THR A 135 8.15 7.61 -16.57
C THR A 135 8.76 6.25 -16.85
N ARG A 136 10.01 6.07 -16.40
CA ARG A 136 10.73 4.80 -16.43
C ARG A 136 10.73 4.19 -15.04
N ILE A 137 10.24 2.96 -14.93
CA ILE A 137 10.18 2.19 -13.69
C ILE A 137 11.25 1.11 -13.78
N TYR A 138 12.10 1.03 -12.76
CA TYR A 138 13.23 0.11 -12.71
C TYR A 138 13.00 -0.95 -11.63
N ILE A 139 13.91 -1.92 -11.55
CA ILE A 139 13.96 -2.85 -10.42
C ILE A 139 14.34 -2.07 -9.14
N SER A 140 13.71 -2.41 -8.02
CA SER A 140 13.94 -1.76 -6.73
C SER A 140 15.37 -1.93 -6.25
N ARG A 141 16.10 -0.81 -6.09
CA ARG A 141 17.44 -0.83 -5.48
C ARG A 141 17.40 -1.16 -3.99
N VAL A 142 16.27 -0.91 -3.33
CA VAL A 142 16.12 -1.15 -1.90
C VAL A 142 16.04 -2.65 -1.63
N SER A 143 15.34 -3.44 -2.45
CA SER A 143 15.30 -4.90 -2.30
C SER A 143 16.69 -5.50 -2.51
N VAL A 144 17.43 -5.02 -3.51
CA VAL A 144 18.83 -5.37 -3.79
C VAL A 144 19.74 -5.07 -2.59
N LEU A 145 19.60 -3.89 -1.97
CA LEU A 145 20.36 -3.50 -0.78
C LEU A 145 20.04 -4.37 0.43
N ILE A 146 18.75 -4.63 0.70
CA ILE A 146 18.31 -5.50 1.79
C ILE A 146 18.88 -6.92 1.60
N GLY A 147 18.81 -7.46 0.38
CA GLY A 147 19.40 -8.75 0.05
C GLY A 147 20.92 -8.79 0.29
N ALA A 148 21.64 -7.73 -0.07
CA ALA A 148 23.07 -7.62 0.18
C ALA A 148 23.41 -7.57 1.68
N VAL A 149 22.66 -6.80 2.47
CA VAL A 149 22.82 -6.74 3.94
C VAL A 149 22.52 -8.10 4.57
N PHE A 150 21.44 -8.75 4.13
CA PHE A 150 21.07 -10.08 4.60
C PHE A 150 22.17 -11.11 4.30
N LEU A 151 22.71 -11.13 3.08
CA LEU A 151 23.84 -11.98 2.71
C LEU A 151 25.08 -11.68 3.56
N ALA A 152 25.38 -10.41 3.83
CA ALA A 152 26.51 -10.02 4.67
C ALA A 152 26.36 -10.55 6.11
N VAL A 153 25.16 -10.44 6.69
CA VAL A 153 24.84 -11.04 8.00
C VAL A 153 24.97 -12.57 7.94
N TRP A 154 24.49 -13.19 6.87
CA TRP A 154 24.55 -14.64 6.66
C TRP A 154 26.00 -15.16 6.62
N PHE A 155 26.88 -14.47 5.88
CA PHE A 155 28.31 -14.77 5.86
C PHE A 155 28.99 -14.49 7.20
N GLY A 156 28.61 -13.40 7.90
CA GLY A 156 29.10 -13.09 9.24
C GLY A 156 28.79 -14.21 10.25
N LEU A 157 27.59 -14.77 10.21
CA LEU A 157 27.22 -15.95 11.00
C LEU A 157 28.05 -17.17 10.61
N GLY A 158 28.25 -17.43 9.32
CA GLY A 158 29.12 -18.50 8.84
C GLY A 158 30.56 -18.39 9.37
N ILE A 159 31.15 -17.20 9.35
CA ILE A 159 32.49 -16.92 9.90
C ILE A 159 32.51 -17.11 11.42
N TYR A 160 31.48 -16.67 12.14
CA TYR A 160 31.36 -16.87 13.58
C TYR A 160 31.38 -18.36 13.96
N PHE A 161 30.62 -19.20 13.24
CA PHE A 161 30.62 -20.65 13.47
C PHE A 161 31.92 -21.33 13.03
N LEU A 162 32.60 -20.79 12.03
CA LEU A 162 33.92 -21.27 11.62
C LEU A 162 34.94 -21.14 12.74
N VAL A 163 34.95 -20.02 13.47
CA VAL A 163 35.84 -19.81 14.62
C VAL A 163 35.55 -20.77 15.77
N ARG A 164 34.29 -21.25 15.91
CA ARG A 164 33.90 -22.26 16.91
C ARG A 164 34.21 -23.70 16.50
N GLY A 165 34.68 -23.94 15.27
CA GLY A 165 34.96 -25.28 14.76
C GLY A 165 33.72 -26.10 14.38
N GLU A 166 32.56 -25.46 14.20
CA GLU A 166 31.30 -26.12 13.83
C GLU A 166 31.17 -26.29 12.31
N TRP A 167 31.99 -27.16 11.71
CA TRP A 167 32.14 -27.28 10.25
C TRP A 167 30.85 -27.57 9.48
N ILE A 168 29.92 -28.36 10.04
CA ILE A 168 28.64 -28.68 9.39
C ILE A 168 27.80 -27.41 9.25
N THR A 169 27.69 -26.62 10.32
CA THR A 169 26.97 -25.34 10.35
C THR A 169 27.58 -24.35 9.34
N VAL A 170 28.91 -24.30 9.27
CA VAL A 170 29.63 -23.47 8.28
C VAL A 170 29.23 -23.85 6.86
N CYS A 171 29.34 -25.13 6.49
CA CYS A 171 28.96 -25.61 5.16
C CYS A 171 27.52 -25.22 4.81
N PHE A 172 26.58 -25.34 5.76
CA PHE A 172 25.20 -24.92 5.57
C PHE A 172 25.08 -23.43 5.22
N PHE A 173 25.71 -22.52 5.99
CA PHE A 173 25.63 -21.08 5.74
C PHE A 173 26.27 -20.68 4.41
N PHE A 174 27.43 -21.25 4.06
CA PHE A 174 28.11 -20.93 2.81
C PHE A 174 27.37 -21.47 1.58
N ILE A 175 26.88 -22.71 1.62
CA ILE A 175 26.13 -23.30 0.49
C ILE A 175 24.80 -22.56 0.30
N SER A 176 24.03 -22.35 1.38
CA SER A 176 22.76 -21.62 1.29
C SER A 176 22.96 -20.16 0.86
N GLY A 177 23.98 -19.47 1.39
CA GLY A 177 24.32 -18.11 0.98
C GLY A 177 24.72 -18.02 -0.50
N ALA A 178 25.52 -18.97 -0.99
CA ALA A 178 25.88 -19.06 -2.41
C ALA A 178 24.66 -19.31 -3.31
N LEU A 179 23.74 -20.19 -2.90
CA LEU A 179 22.49 -20.42 -3.62
C LEU A 179 21.62 -19.16 -3.69
N ILE A 180 21.42 -18.46 -2.56
CA ILE A 180 20.65 -17.20 -2.53
C ILE A 180 21.30 -16.17 -3.46
N ALA A 181 22.62 -15.98 -3.38
CA ALA A 181 23.34 -15.05 -4.24
C ALA A 181 23.21 -15.41 -5.73
N PHE A 182 23.22 -16.71 -6.07
CA PHE A 182 23.04 -17.18 -7.43
C PHE A 182 21.64 -16.85 -7.97
N PHE A 183 20.58 -17.12 -7.20
CA PHE A 183 19.20 -16.82 -7.61
C PHE A 183 18.94 -15.31 -7.70
N SER A 184 19.53 -14.50 -6.82
CA SER A 184 19.35 -13.05 -6.86
C SER A 184 20.18 -12.36 -7.95
N ARG A 185 21.16 -13.04 -8.56
CA ARG A 185 22.10 -12.45 -9.55
C ARG A 185 21.38 -11.71 -10.69
N LYS A 186 20.27 -12.25 -11.20
CA LYS A 186 19.51 -11.63 -12.31
C LYS A 186 19.07 -10.21 -11.96
N THR A 187 18.58 -10.02 -10.74
CA THR A 187 18.10 -8.76 -10.19
C THR A 187 19.23 -7.74 -9.99
N PHE A 188 20.47 -8.18 -9.73
CA PHE A 188 21.64 -7.28 -9.54
C PHE A 188 22.20 -6.73 -10.85
N ILE A 189 22.07 -7.47 -11.96
CA ILE A 189 22.74 -7.13 -13.23
C ILE A 189 21.84 -6.30 -14.13
N ASP A 190 20.53 -6.57 -14.13
CA ASP A 190 19.60 -5.87 -15.01
C ASP A 190 19.37 -4.41 -14.54
N LYS A 191 19.88 -3.47 -15.33
CA LYS A 191 19.70 -2.02 -15.14
C LYS A 191 18.69 -1.43 -16.12
N SER A 192 18.07 -2.26 -16.95
CA SER A 192 17.12 -1.80 -17.96
C SER A 192 15.78 -1.42 -17.31
N PRO A 193 15.07 -0.42 -17.86
CA PRO A 193 13.72 -0.08 -17.41
C PRO A 193 12.78 -1.25 -17.70
N GLN A 194 12.02 -1.65 -16.70
CA GLN A 194 11.09 -2.77 -16.78
C GLN A 194 9.72 -2.34 -17.29
N ILE A 195 9.32 -1.10 -16.99
CA ILE A 195 8.09 -0.48 -17.51
C ILE A 195 8.43 0.95 -17.94
N ILE A 196 8.01 1.32 -19.14
CA ILE A 196 8.07 2.68 -19.68
C ILE A 196 6.64 3.12 -19.97
N ILE A 197 6.21 4.21 -19.36
CA ILE A 197 4.87 4.79 -19.55
C ILE A 197 5.07 6.23 -20.02
N ASN A 198 4.42 6.62 -21.11
CA ASN A 198 4.46 7.96 -21.65
C ASN A 198 3.08 8.41 -22.14
N ASP A 199 3.01 9.62 -22.72
CA ASP A 199 1.75 10.16 -23.23
C ASP A 199 1.19 9.40 -24.45
N GLU A 200 2.00 8.54 -25.10
CA GLU A 200 1.64 7.74 -26.27
C GLU A 200 1.16 6.33 -25.91
N GLY A 201 1.71 5.70 -24.87
CA GLY A 201 1.41 4.32 -24.51
C GLY A 201 2.24 3.72 -23.36
N ILE A 202 2.31 2.39 -23.35
CA ILE A 202 3.04 1.57 -22.37
C ILE A 202 3.96 0.58 -23.10
N LYS A 203 5.17 0.40 -22.57
CA LYS A 203 6.06 -0.71 -22.91
C LYS A 203 6.52 -1.42 -21.64
N THR A 204 6.51 -2.75 -21.65
CA THR A 204 7.05 -3.58 -20.56
C THR A 204 8.31 -4.31 -21.03
N ALA A 205 9.02 -4.98 -20.11
CA ALA A 205 10.15 -5.83 -20.49
C ALA A 205 9.73 -7.12 -21.21
N ALA A 206 8.47 -7.54 -21.03
CA ALA A 206 7.91 -8.76 -21.63
C ALA A 206 7.23 -8.49 -22.99
N ALA A 207 6.69 -7.29 -23.20
CA ALA A 207 5.91 -6.95 -24.38
C ALA A 207 6.47 -5.75 -25.16
N GLU A 208 6.04 -5.62 -26.40
CA GLU A 208 6.36 -4.46 -27.24
C GLU A 208 5.63 -3.19 -26.75
N PHE A 209 5.96 -2.05 -27.37
CA PHE A 209 5.27 -0.80 -27.07
C PHE A 209 3.88 -0.82 -27.69
N TYR A 210 2.85 -0.63 -26.86
CA TYR A 210 1.46 -0.48 -27.30
C TYR A 210 0.97 0.93 -27.01
N THR A 211 0.23 1.50 -27.95
CA THR A 211 -0.35 2.83 -27.78
C THR A 211 -1.55 2.79 -26.84
N TRP A 212 -1.91 3.92 -26.24
CA TRP A 212 -3.18 4.05 -25.51
C TRP A 212 -4.41 3.77 -26.38
N GLU A 213 -4.26 3.76 -27.71
CA GLU A 213 -5.36 3.37 -28.60
C GLU A 213 -5.65 1.88 -28.57
N GLU A 214 -4.60 1.08 -28.44
CA GLU A 214 -4.61 -0.37 -28.48
C GLU A 214 -4.79 -1.00 -27.09
N ILE A 215 -4.47 -0.25 -26.03
CA ILE A 215 -4.57 -0.71 -24.64
C ILE A 215 -5.98 -0.47 -24.07
N GLY A 216 -6.54 -1.51 -23.45
CA GLY A 216 -7.78 -1.46 -22.68
C GLY A 216 -7.71 -2.20 -21.35
N ASN A 217 -8.68 -1.94 -20.48
CA ASN A 217 -8.87 -2.60 -19.18
C ASN A 217 -7.60 -2.70 -18.33
N GLU A 218 -6.78 -1.65 -18.33
CA GLU A 218 -5.56 -1.60 -17.55
C GLU A 218 -5.87 -1.57 -16.05
N THR A 219 -5.38 -2.58 -15.33
CA THR A 219 -5.56 -2.73 -13.87
C THR A 219 -4.26 -3.18 -13.22
N VAL A 220 -4.09 -2.79 -11.97
CA VAL A 220 -3.05 -3.37 -11.11
C VAL A 220 -3.76 -4.20 -10.07
N GLU A 221 -3.66 -5.51 -10.20
CA GLU A 221 -4.42 -6.47 -9.39
C GLU A 221 -3.51 -7.54 -8.79
N GLN A 222 -3.99 -8.11 -7.70
CA GLN A 222 -3.32 -9.22 -7.03
C GLN A 222 -3.92 -10.52 -7.55
N ILE A 223 -3.11 -11.34 -8.22
CA ILE A 223 -3.51 -12.64 -8.74
C ILE A 223 -3.07 -13.73 -7.75
N GLY A 224 -3.98 -14.62 -7.39
CA GLY A 224 -3.76 -15.72 -6.46
C GLY A 224 -4.27 -15.46 -5.04
N GLU A 225 -4.21 -16.49 -4.20
CA GLU A 225 -4.65 -16.44 -2.80
C GLU A 225 -3.49 -16.78 -1.86
N GLY A 226 -3.48 -16.15 -0.69
CA GLY A 226 -2.55 -16.49 0.39
C GLY A 226 -1.11 -16.03 0.14
N ARG A 227 -0.13 -16.91 0.43
CA ARG A 227 1.30 -16.57 0.41
C ARG A 227 1.89 -16.45 -1.00
N ASP A 228 1.23 -17.02 -1.99
CA ASP A 228 1.69 -17.04 -3.38
C ASP A 228 1.01 -15.99 -4.25
N ALA A 229 0.22 -15.10 -3.63
CA ALA A 229 -0.48 -14.04 -4.32
C ALA A 229 0.54 -13.01 -4.86
N LYS A 230 0.54 -12.78 -6.16
CA LYS A 230 1.46 -11.88 -6.88
C LYS A 230 0.73 -10.63 -7.31
N VAL A 231 1.41 -9.48 -7.26
CA VAL A 231 0.83 -8.27 -7.84
C VAL A 231 1.31 -8.13 -9.27
N VAL A 232 0.35 -7.99 -10.19
CA VAL A 232 0.62 -7.81 -11.61
C VAL A 232 -0.03 -6.55 -12.15
N LEU A 233 0.61 -5.97 -13.15
CA LEU A 233 0.00 -5.03 -14.09
C LEU A 233 -0.65 -5.87 -15.19
N ALA A 234 -1.97 -5.84 -15.26
CA ALA A 234 -2.75 -6.51 -16.30
C ALA A 234 -3.33 -5.48 -17.27
N TYR A 235 -3.27 -5.75 -18.58
CA TYR A 235 -3.94 -4.94 -19.59
C TYR A 235 -4.24 -5.74 -20.86
N ASP A 236 -5.31 -5.38 -21.55
CA ASP A 236 -5.69 -5.97 -22.83
C ASP A 236 -4.93 -5.26 -23.96
N CYS A 237 -4.34 -6.03 -24.88
CA CYS A 237 -3.63 -5.54 -26.06
C CYS A 237 -3.98 -6.40 -27.30
N PRO A 238 -3.57 -6.01 -28.53
CA PRO A 238 -3.89 -6.77 -29.74
C PRO A 238 -3.40 -8.23 -29.71
N GLY A 239 -2.36 -8.52 -28.91
CA GLY A 239 -1.81 -9.86 -28.70
C GLY A 239 -2.53 -10.69 -27.64
N GLY A 240 -3.52 -10.14 -26.94
CA GLY A 240 -4.20 -10.74 -25.80
C GLY A 240 -4.03 -9.95 -24.51
N ARG A 241 -4.32 -10.60 -23.37
CA ARG A 241 -4.13 -10.00 -22.05
C ARG A 241 -2.68 -10.21 -21.62
N GLU A 242 -1.97 -9.12 -21.39
CA GLU A 242 -0.60 -9.13 -20.87
C GLU A 242 -0.64 -9.00 -19.35
N GLU A 243 0.15 -9.83 -18.65
CA GLU A 243 0.29 -9.79 -17.20
C GLU A 243 1.77 -9.63 -16.83
N PHE A 244 2.13 -8.46 -16.29
CA PHE A 244 3.51 -8.14 -15.92
C PHE A 244 3.67 -8.05 -14.41
N PRO A 245 4.48 -8.91 -13.76
CA PRO A 245 4.67 -8.87 -12.32
C PRO A 245 5.40 -7.60 -11.89
N ILE A 246 4.90 -6.96 -10.82
CA ILE A 246 5.44 -5.67 -10.35
C ILE A 246 6.12 -5.73 -8.98
N ASP A 247 6.16 -6.90 -8.34
CA ASP A 247 6.64 -7.07 -6.95
C ASP A 247 8.09 -6.60 -6.75
N ASP A 248 8.95 -6.75 -7.76
CA ASP A 248 10.37 -6.42 -7.70
C ASP A 248 10.71 -4.99 -8.16
N LEU A 249 9.70 -4.18 -8.53
CA LEU A 249 9.92 -2.85 -9.11
C LEU A 249 10.10 -1.76 -8.06
N ASP A 250 10.73 -0.65 -8.47
CA ASP A 250 10.95 0.56 -7.64
C ASP A 250 9.70 1.44 -7.51
N THR A 251 8.54 0.89 -7.84
CA THR A 251 7.23 1.53 -7.70
C THR A 251 6.33 0.68 -6.83
N ASN A 252 5.35 1.31 -6.19
CA ASN A 252 4.29 0.57 -5.49
C ASN A 252 3.02 0.52 -6.35
N VAL A 253 2.12 -0.39 -5.99
CA VAL A 253 0.82 -0.61 -6.65
C VAL A 253 0.05 0.69 -6.82
N ASP A 254 0.04 1.55 -5.80
CA ASP A 254 -0.67 2.83 -5.81
C ASP A 254 -0.10 3.82 -6.81
N LYS A 255 1.20 4.05 -6.73
CA LYS A 255 1.93 4.97 -7.60
C LYS A 255 1.82 4.53 -9.04
N LEU A 256 1.93 3.22 -9.31
CA LEU A 256 1.74 2.69 -10.67
C LEU A 256 0.31 2.91 -11.17
N SER A 257 -0.72 2.56 -10.39
CA SER A 257 -2.12 2.82 -10.78
C SER A 257 -2.35 4.31 -11.06
N GLN A 258 -1.78 5.21 -10.25
CA GLN A 258 -1.89 6.65 -10.45
C GLN A 258 -1.18 7.13 -11.71
N LEU A 259 0.00 6.60 -12.00
CA LEU A 259 0.72 6.90 -13.23
C LEU A 259 -0.10 6.49 -14.45
N LEU A 260 -0.68 5.28 -14.44
CA LEU A 260 -1.54 4.80 -15.53
C LEU A 260 -2.73 5.73 -15.75
N ILE A 261 -3.47 6.07 -14.69
CA ILE A 261 -4.61 7.00 -14.76
C ILE A 261 -4.17 8.35 -15.33
N LYS A 262 -3.04 8.88 -14.87
CA LYS A 262 -2.54 10.20 -15.27
C LYS A 262 -2.16 10.25 -16.75
N TYR A 263 -1.38 9.28 -17.23
CA TYR A 263 -0.98 9.23 -18.63
C TYR A 263 -2.16 8.95 -19.56
N ARG A 264 -3.10 8.09 -19.14
CA ARG A 264 -4.35 7.85 -19.87
C ARG A 264 -5.21 9.10 -20.02
N GLN A 265 -5.32 9.89 -18.95
CA GLN A 265 -6.04 11.17 -18.99
C GLN A 265 -5.39 12.16 -19.96
N ARG A 266 -4.04 12.23 -19.97
CA ARG A 266 -3.28 13.09 -20.89
C ARG A 266 -3.44 12.68 -22.35
N SER A 267 -3.56 11.39 -22.63
CA SER A 267 -3.80 10.88 -23.98
C SER A 267 -5.20 11.23 -24.53
N GLY A 268 -6.00 12.02 -23.81
CA GLY A 268 -7.34 12.45 -24.23
C GLY A 268 -8.42 11.38 -24.08
N LYS A 269 -8.10 10.21 -23.50
CA LYS A 269 -9.06 9.13 -23.26
C LYS A 269 -9.57 9.22 -21.83
N ILE A 270 -10.82 9.67 -21.67
CA ILE A 270 -11.48 9.69 -20.36
C ILE A 270 -11.67 8.24 -19.90
N TYR A 271 -11.12 7.92 -18.73
CA TYR A 271 -11.35 6.67 -18.04
C TYR A 271 -12.86 6.49 -17.79
N LYS A 272 -13.49 5.49 -18.42
CA LYS A 272 -14.82 5.00 -18.05
C LYS A 272 -14.70 3.90 -16.97
N TYR A 273 -14.02 4.14 -15.85
CA TYR A 273 -14.02 3.16 -14.73
C TYR A 273 -14.92 3.61 -13.57
N GLN A 274 -15.83 2.69 -13.22
CA GLN A 274 -16.50 2.50 -11.92
C GLN A 274 -17.31 3.66 -11.29
N LYS A 275 -18.02 4.48 -12.07
CA LYS A 275 -19.14 5.26 -11.49
C LYS A 275 -20.29 4.36 -10.95
N ASN A 276 -20.43 3.14 -11.51
CA ASN A 276 -21.61 2.28 -11.28
C ASN A 276 -21.57 1.35 -10.06
N ASN A 277 -20.42 1.05 -9.45
CA ASN A 277 -20.40 0.16 -8.27
C ASN A 277 -20.45 0.93 -6.93
N TYR A 278 -20.04 2.20 -6.89
CA TYR A 278 -19.90 2.94 -5.62
C TYR A 278 -21.12 3.80 -5.23
N LEU A 279 -21.87 4.34 -6.21
CA LEU A 279 -23.08 5.14 -5.92
C LEU A 279 -24.22 4.27 -5.35
N THR A 280 -24.26 3.00 -5.73
CA THR A 280 -25.34 2.06 -5.39
C THR A 280 -25.26 1.58 -3.94
N GLU A 281 -24.07 1.58 -3.32
CA GLU A 281 -23.87 1.12 -1.95
C GLU A 281 -23.82 2.27 -0.93
N THR A 282 -23.12 3.37 -1.26
CA THR A 282 -22.99 4.54 -0.36
C THR A 282 -24.33 5.24 -0.13
N GLY A 283 -25.18 5.34 -1.16
CA GLY A 283 -26.53 5.92 -1.05
C GLY A 283 -27.51 5.10 -0.22
N ARG A 284 -27.32 3.78 -0.11
CA ARG A 284 -28.21 2.88 0.68
C ARG A 284 -27.93 2.89 2.18
N ARG A 285 -26.78 3.38 2.64
CA ARG A 285 -26.41 3.37 4.08
C ARG A 285 -26.56 4.72 4.79
N LEU A 286 -26.37 5.83 4.08
CA LEU A 286 -26.71 7.15 4.62
C LEU A 286 -28.21 7.28 4.94
N THR A 287 -29.05 6.47 4.28
CA THR A 287 -30.49 6.33 4.53
C THR A 287 -30.85 5.27 5.58
N ARG A 288 -29.92 4.39 5.99
CA ARG A 288 -30.15 3.35 7.03
C ARG A 288 -29.68 3.77 8.42
N THR A 289 -28.93 4.85 8.54
CA THR A 289 -28.37 5.36 9.81
C THR A 289 -29.11 6.60 10.34
N SER A 290 -30.16 7.04 9.64
CA SER A 290 -31.18 8.00 10.09
C SER A 290 -32.31 7.31 10.83
#